data_AF-A0A5N6F484-F1
#
_entry.id   AF-A0A5N6F484-F1
#
_cell.length_a   1.000
_cell.length_b   1.000
_cell.length_c   1.000
_cell.angle_alpha   90.00
_cell.angle_beta   90.00
_cell.angle_gamma   90.00
#
_symmetry.space_group_name_H-M   'P 1'
#
loop_
_entity.id
_entity.type
_entity.pdbx_description
1 polymer ?
#
loop_
_entity_poly.entity_id
_entity_poly.type
_entity_poly.pdbx_seq_one_letter_code
_entity_poly.pdbx_strand_id
1 'polypeptide(L)'
;MDNNRETTGAKRKREADISSTSEGYISTESSEYDISEDGSDDEFTSDRKYKTTLVESEFLPDDGINRALNIEILISPRVWRDNITAQCTHEGKAIGREIEKVVWMIFNRYGFLKEKFKSYPVHRGTGVWGSELDDGPLLLIEEVYITDAEWRRKGVGSAMVRQLLVVGEKCVNSAKPMDMSPGLIALEFGSLIEDVQPQYVGKSKRQKLEINLRAINTAVSFYRFLGFRCIGSSPCFAYSFNPNHRAQSIAPDMDFGPQMELLDDREEETGMGDYIIPYGVEVQLRERTLSAMRKEFPLHHAATTLPDLECMEYLKKATAEDEINLTIVDRTHKTLLHTLARRLKPERIRWLLAHVNAASSWKSARDINGDSPLDVLKDFLEDMRTKRLVFMGNPDVSDDFRRYPPTAVECLSLLDDTLSPDLSVSHLKYGCTCGQSEILYDMLSYGIDDGQTWVEWNDSRLENVAYDVQQNFKTNKSICQGYTNIFSRVCDCLQSNLAPSVEKILQAVEQWNEWPPVTRNYLTRAGDLRGIRAAVTCILDEAHSMDDRTGNGE
;
A
#
# COMPACT_ATOMS: atom_id res chain seq x y z
N MET A 1 15.89 -41.33 78.70
CA MET A 1 16.14 -40.23 79.65
C MET A 1 16.21 -38.96 78.82
N ASP A 2 15.26 -38.01 78.89
CA ASP A 2 14.09 -37.90 79.77
C ASP A 2 12.93 -37.11 79.12
N ASN A 3 11.73 -37.28 79.69
CA ASN A 3 10.63 -36.32 79.82
C ASN A 3 9.76 -35.88 78.61
N ASN A 4 8.58 -36.50 78.57
CA ASN A 4 7.26 -35.90 78.86
C ASN A 4 6.39 -35.18 77.79
N ARG A 5 5.19 -35.78 77.66
CA ARG A 5 3.82 -35.20 77.63
C ARG A 5 3.34 -34.34 76.43
N GLU A 6 2.31 -34.88 75.76
CA GLU A 6 0.87 -34.50 75.91
C GLU A 6 0.55 -33.00 76.18
N THR A 7 -0.46 -32.35 75.57
CA THR A 7 -1.64 -32.89 74.83
C THR A 7 -2.29 -31.84 73.90
N THR A 8 -2.99 -32.34 72.87
CA THR A 8 -4.17 -31.79 72.14
C THR A 8 -4.58 -30.30 72.27
N GLY A 9 -4.81 -29.64 71.12
CA GLY A 9 -5.65 -28.44 71.01
C GLY A 9 -6.14 -28.17 69.58
N ALA A 10 -7.45 -28.27 69.33
CA ALA A 10 -8.04 -28.13 67.99
C ALA A 10 -8.35 -26.66 67.60
N LYS A 11 -8.32 -26.33 66.30
CA LYS A 11 -8.90 -25.09 65.75
C LYS A 11 -9.45 -25.28 64.33
N ARG A 12 -10.70 -24.83 64.12
CA ARG A 12 -11.39 -24.75 62.82
C ARG A 12 -11.01 -23.48 62.04
N LYS A 13 -10.99 -23.55 60.71
CA LYS A 13 -11.52 -22.54 59.75
C LYS A 13 -11.47 -23.15 58.33
N ARG A 14 -12.63 -23.46 57.75
CA ARG A 14 -13.41 -22.63 56.80
C ARG A 14 -12.90 -22.75 55.36
N GLU A 15 -13.50 -23.69 54.64
CA GLU A 15 -13.63 -23.65 53.18
C GLU A 15 -14.59 -22.52 52.76
N ALA A 16 -14.52 -22.11 51.50
CA ALA A 16 -15.44 -21.16 50.89
C ALA A 16 -15.75 -21.62 49.46
N ASP A 17 -16.92 -22.22 49.27
CA ASP A 17 -17.52 -22.41 47.95
C ASP A 17 -18.03 -21.08 47.41
N ILE A 18 -17.90 -20.89 46.10
CA ILE A 18 -18.60 -19.83 45.35
C ILE A 18 -19.42 -20.51 44.27
N SER A 19 -20.74 -20.56 44.48
CA SER A 19 -21.70 -21.08 43.51
C SER A 19 -21.95 -20.05 42.41
N SER A 20 -21.81 -20.46 41.16
CA SER A 20 -22.25 -19.68 40.00
C SER A 20 -23.78 -19.68 39.89
N THR A 21 -24.43 -18.54 40.10
CA THR A 21 -25.84 -18.34 39.75
C THR A 21 -26.00 -18.16 38.25
N SER A 22 -26.82 -19.02 37.63
CA SER A 22 -27.33 -18.82 36.27
C SER A 22 -28.63 -18.03 36.31
N GLU A 23 -28.64 -16.81 35.79
CA GLU A 23 -29.88 -16.07 35.50
C GLU A 23 -30.18 -16.16 34.00
N GLY A 24 -31.33 -16.74 33.67
CA GLY A 24 -31.83 -16.79 32.30
C GLY A 24 -32.55 -15.50 31.96
N TYR A 25 -32.32 -14.97 30.76
CA TYR A 25 -33.12 -13.89 30.20
C TYR A 25 -34.17 -14.45 29.23
N ILE A 26 -35.38 -13.89 29.33
CA ILE A 26 -36.59 -14.32 28.63
C ILE A 26 -36.71 -13.56 27.31
N SER A 27 -37.11 -14.26 26.25
CA SER A 27 -37.43 -13.67 24.95
C SER A 27 -38.84 -13.08 24.91
N THR A 28 -38.92 -11.79 24.61
CA THR A 28 -40.01 -11.03 23.97
C THR A 28 -39.40 -9.64 23.66
N GLU A 29 -39.78 -8.88 22.64
CA GLU A 29 -41.03 -8.85 21.88
C GLU A 29 -40.79 -8.35 20.45
N SER A 30 -41.74 -8.60 19.55
CA SER A 30 -41.74 -8.12 18.16
C SER A 30 -42.13 -6.64 18.05
N SER A 31 -41.48 -5.90 17.16
CA SER A 31 -42.01 -4.64 16.60
C SER A 31 -41.86 -4.64 15.08
N GLU A 32 -43.00 -4.64 14.39
CA GLU A 32 -43.08 -4.50 12.94
C GLU A 32 -42.66 -3.08 12.53
N TYR A 33 -41.84 -2.95 11.50
CA TYR A 33 -41.58 -1.68 10.83
C TYR A 33 -41.98 -1.82 9.36
N ASP A 34 -43.14 -1.26 9.02
CA ASP A 34 -43.52 -0.99 7.63
C ASP A 34 -42.58 0.09 7.07
N ILE A 35 -41.73 -0.29 6.12
CA ILE A 35 -40.98 0.66 5.29
C ILE A 35 -41.65 0.67 3.91
N SER A 36 -42.27 1.80 3.58
CA SER A 36 -42.86 2.03 2.27
C SER A 36 -41.75 2.26 1.24
N GLU A 37 -41.59 1.33 0.31
CA GLU A 37 -40.78 1.53 -0.91
C GLU A 37 -41.45 2.60 -1.79
N ASP A 38 -40.81 3.76 -1.92
CA ASP A 38 -41.11 4.72 -2.99
C ASP A 38 -40.00 4.61 -4.05
N GLY A 39 -40.38 4.28 -5.28
CA GLY A 39 -39.46 3.78 -6.29
C GLY A 39 -38.88 4.88 -7.18
N SER A 40 -37.55 4.97 -7.26
CA SER A 40 -36.85 5.68 -8.34
C SER A 40 -35.86 4.75 -9.04
N ASP A 41 -36.37 3.96 -10.00
CA ASP A 41 -35.57 3.08 -10.85
C ASP A 41 -34.76 3.89 -11.89
N ASP A 42 -33.63 4.46 -11.48
CA ASP A 42 -32.60 4.93 -12.41
C ASP A 42 -31.69 3.75 -12.82
N GLU A 43 -32.19 2.99 -13.80
CA GLU A 43 -31.68 1.70 -14.24
C GLU A 43 -30.33 1.79 -14.99
N PHE A 44 -29.24 2.06 -14.27
CA PHE A 44 -27.86 1.96 -14.80
C PHE A 44 -27.46 0.50 -15.03
N THR A 45 -27.97 -0.09 -16.11
CA THR A 45 -27.67 -1.47 -16.57
C THR A 45 -26.21 -1.63 -17.02
N SER A 46 -25.31 -1.83 -16.06
CA SER A 46 -23.90 -2.19 -16.29
C SER A 46 -23.71 -3.66 -16.68
N ASP A 47 -24.49 -4.17 -17.65
CA ASP A 47 -24.34 -5.56 -18.15
C ASP A 47 -23.30 -5.66 -19.28
N ARG A 48 -22.15 -4.99 -19.09
CA ARG A 48 -20.97 -5.16 -19.95
C ARG A 48 -20.27 -6.47 -19.60
N LYS A 49 -20.77 -7.58 -20.14
CA LYS A 49 -20.06 -8.86 -20.15
C LYS A 49 -18.64 -8.68 -20.70
N TYR A 50 -17.67 -8.82 -19.81
CA TYR A 50 -16.25 -8.81 -20.12
C TYR A 50 -15.93 -9.97 -21.06
N LYS A 51 -15.69 -9.66 -22.32
CA LYS A 51 -15.30 -10.67 -23.31
C LYS A 51 -13.79 -10.88 -23.23
N THR A 52 -13.38 -11.82 -22.37
CA THR A 52 -12.06 -12.45 -22.46
C THR A 52 -11.85 -12.88 -23.91
N THR A 53 -10.91 -12.22 -24.59
CA THR A 53 -10.67 -12.48 -26.01
C THR A 53 -9.52 -13.47 -26.10
N LEU A 54 -9.89 -14.76 -26.01
CA LEU A 54 -9.00 -15.86 -26.36
C LEU A 54 -8.61 -15.69 -27.83
N VAL A 55 -7.34 -15.37 -28.10
CA VAL A 55 -6.80 -15.30 -29.47
C VAL A 55 -6.23 -16.66 -29.85
N GLU A 56 -7.12 -17.62 -30.08
CA GLU A 56 -6.75 -18.84 -30.79
C GLU A 56 -6.26 -18.46 -32.20
N SER A 57 -5.01 -18.79 -32.50
CA SER A 57 -4.43 -18.62 -33.83
C SER A 57 -3.78 -19.91 -34.28
N GLU A 58 -4.43 -20.61 -35.21
CA GLU A 58 -3.87 -21.80 -35.85
C GLU A 58 -2.69 -21.40 -36.74
N PHE A 59 -1.47 -21.52 -36.20
CA PHE A 59 -0.27 -21.51 -37.03
C PHE A 59 -0.12 -22.88 -37.68
N LEU A 60 -0.60 -23.01 -38.92
CA LEU A 60 -0.33 -24.18 -39.76
C LEU A 60 1.09 -24.07 -40.35
N PRO A 61 2.03 -24.96 -39.98
CA PRO A 61 3.28 -25.09 -40.71
C PRO A 61 3.03 -25.68 -42.12
N ASP A 62 3.84 -25.22 -43.08
CA ASP A 62 3.79 -25.67 -44.48
C ASP A 62 4.42 -27.08 -44.68
N ASP A 63 4.59 -27.85 -43.61
CA ASP A 63 5.21 -29.20 -43.60
C ASP A 63 4.17 -30.34 -43.65
N GLY A 64 2.88 -30.01 -43.71
CA GLY A 64 1.79 -30.96 -43.92
C GLY A 64 1.44 -31.83 -42.70
N ILE A 65 2.03 -31.56 -41.54
CA ILE A 65 1.68 -32.24 -40.29
C ILE A 65 0.78 -31.31 -39.45
N ASN A 66 -0.53 -31.51 -39.56
CA ASN A 66 -1.53 -30.78 -38.77
C ASN A 66 -1.42 -31.14 -37.27
N ARG A 67 -0.46 -30.55 -36.56
CA ARG A 67 -0.47 -30.41 -35.11
C ARG A 67 -1.08 -29.05 -34.78
N ALA A 68 -2.21 -29.06 -34.09
CA ALA A 68 -2.82 -27.85 -33.58
C ALA A 68 -1.94 -27.29 -32.45
N LEU A 69 -1.16 -26.26 -32.77
CA LEU A 69 -0.42 -25.50 -31.77
C LEU A 69 -1.43 -24.74 -30.91
N ASN A 70 -1.69 -25.23 -29.70
CA ASN A 70 -2.58 -24.53 -28.77
C ASN A 70 -1.87 -23.29 -28.20
N ILE A 71 -2.45 -22.12 -28.45
CA ILE A 71 -1.95 -20.81 -28.02
C ILE A 71 -3.03 -20.16 -27.18
N GLU A 72 -2.74 -19.99 -25.90
CA GLU A 72 -3.58 -19.22 -24.99
C GLU A 72 -2.87 -17.91 -24.63
N ILE A 73 -3.56 -16.80 -24.87
CA ILE A 73 -3.19 -15.47 -24.42
C ILE A 73 -4.38 -14.95 -23.62
N LEU A 74 -4.24 -14.92 -22.30
CA LEU A 74 -5.28 -14.39 -21.44
C LEU A 74 -5.12 -12.86 -21.35
N ILE A 75 -6.08 -12.16 -21.95
CA ILE A 75 -6.15 -10.70 -22.01
C ILE A 75 -7.31 -10.24 -21.14
N SER A 76 -7.00 -9.59 -20.02
CA SER A 76 -8.01 -8.87 -19.25
C SER A 76 -8.40 -7.57 -19.98
N PRO A 77 -9.69 -7.33 -20.24
CA PRO A 77 -10.16 -6.16 -20.97
C PRO A 77 -9.94 -4.88 -20.15
N ARG A 78 -9.53 -3.80 -20.84
CA ARG A 78 -9.27 -2.43 -20.33
C ARG A 78 -9.66 -2.24 -18.86
N VAL A 79 -8.71 -2.51 -17.97
CA VAL A 79 -8.90 -2.23 -16.56
C VAL A 79 -8.72 -0.72 -16.38
N TRP A 80 -9.84 0.00 -16.36
CA TRP A 80 -9.86 1.39 -15.93
C TRP A 80 -9.41 1.42 -14.48
N ARG A 81 -8.43 2.26 -14.16
CA ARG A 81 -7.79 2.31 -12.85
C ARG A 81 -8.82 2.56 -11.74
N ASP A 82 -9.76 3.46 -12.01
CA ASP A 82 -10.90 3.78 -11.17
C ASP A 82 -11.79 2.56 -10.86
N ASN A 83 -11.91 1.63 -11.83
CA ASN A 83 -12.62 0.36 -11.65
C ASN A 83 -11.80 -0.71 -10.92
N ILE A 84 -10.45 -0.64 -10.92
CA ILE A 84 -9.64 -1.67 -10.25
C ILE A 84 -9.96 -1.68 -8.76
N THR A 85 -9.97 -0.50 -8.14
CA THR A 85 -10.33 -0.35 -6.73
C THR A 85 -11.75 -0.88 -6.50
N ALA A 86 -12.76 -0.30 -7.16
CA ALA A 86 -14.16 -0.69 -6.95
C ALA A 86 -14.47 -2.19 -7.19
N GLN A 87 -13.81 -2.84 -8.15
CA GLN A 87 -14.06 -4.24 -8.49
C GLN A 87 -13.25 -5.23 -7.66
N CYS A 88 -12.03 -4.88 -7.24
CA CYS A 88 -11.28 -5.66 -6.26
C CYS A 88 -11.90 -5.57 -4.85
N THR A 89 -12.57 -4.46 -4.50
CA THR A 89 -13.14 -4.27 -3.15
C THR A 89 -14.58 -4.76 -3.00
N HIS A 90 -15.51 -4.42 -3.90
CA HIS A 90 -16.95 -4.61 -3.63
C HIS A 90 -17.60 -5.80 -4.34
N GLU A 91 -17.31 -6.06 -5.61
CA GLU A 91 -18.18 -6.96 -6.40
C GLU A 91 -17.85 -8.45 -6.28
N GLY A 92 -16.68 -8.82 -5.76
CA GLY A 92 -16.22 -10.23 -5.71
C GLY A 92 -16.10 -10.92 -7.07
N LYS A 93 -16.30 -10.18 -8.18
CA LYS A 93 -16.08 -10.67 -9.55
C LYS A 93 -14.60 -10.87 -9.74
N ALA A 94 -14.23 -12.12 -10.01
CA ALA A 94 -12.84 -12.56 -10.07
C ALA A 94 -12.07 -11.91 -11.23
N ILE A 95 -11.55 -10.70 -10.99
CA ILE A 95 -10.24 -10.31 -11.50
C ILE A 95 -9.27 -11.41 -11.04
N GLY A 96 -8.46 -11.96 -11.96
CA GLY A 96 -7.54 -13.05 -11.61
C GLY A 96 -6.62 -12.65 -10.46
N ARG A 97 -6.37 -13.57 -9.51
CA ARG A 97 -5.54 -13.28 -8.32
C ARG A 97 -4.16 -12.72 -8.66
N GLU A 98 -3.60 -13.13 -9.81
CA GLU A 98 -2.34 -12.60 -10.30
C GLU A 98 -2.46 -11.14 -10.81
N ILE A 99 -3.57 -10.75 -11.45
CA ILE A 99 -3.83 -9.33 -11.79
C ILE A 99 -3.96 -8.49 -10.54
N GLU A 100 -4.76 -8.93 -9.57
CA GLU A 100 -4.92 -8.25 -8.28
C GLU A 100 -3.55 -8.00 -7.64
N LYS A 101 -2.69 -9.03 -7.62
CA LYS A 101 -1.31 -8.98 -7.13
C LYS A 101 -0.41 -8.04 -7.93
N VAL A 102 -0.48 -8.03 -9.27
CA VAL A 102 0.24 -7.04 -10.11
C VAL A 102 -0.20 -5.63 -9.75
N VAL A 103 -1.50 -5.36 -9.71
CA VAL A 103 -2.00 -4.00 -9.47
C VAL A 103 -1.59 -3.54 -8.08
N TRP A 104 -1.85 -4.32 -7.03
CA TRP A 104 -1.46 -3.96 -5.67
C TRP A 104 0.05 -3.88 -5.45
N MET A 105 0.86 -4.50 -6.30
CA MET A 105 2.30 -4.37 -6.26
C MET A 105 2.75 -3.04 -6.86
N ILE A 106 2.23 -2.67 -8.04
CA ILE A 106 2.67 -1.53 -8.85
C ILE A 106 1.98 -0.21 -8.50
N PHE A 107 0.67 -0.25 -8.30
CA PHE A 107 -0.17 0.91 -8.09
C PHE A 107 -0.61 1.04 -6.62
N ASN A 108 -0.96 2.25 -6.19
CA ASN A 108 -1.59 2.49 -4.89
C ASN A 108 -3.11 2.27 -4.97
N ARG A 109 -3.85 2.48 -3.86
CA ARG A 109 -5.32 2.29 -3.81
C ARG A 109 -6.12 3.14 -4.83
N TYR A 110 -5.50 4.15 -5.42
CA TYR A 110 -6.11 5.04 -6.43
C TYR A 110 -5.71 4.67 -7.86
N GLY A 111 -4.99 3.57 -8.08
CA GLY A 111 -4.51 3.16 -9.39
C GLY A 111 -3.35 4.00 -9.94
N PHE A 112 -2.78 4.92 -9.15
CA PHE A 112 -1.56 5.66 -9.49
C PHE A 112 -0.31 4.82 -9.22
N LEU A 113 0.72 4.94 -10.06
CA LEU A 113 2.00 4.26 -9.87
C LEU A 113 2.59 4.67 -8.52
N LYS A 114 2.99 3.70 -7.68
CA LYS A 114 3.55 3.99 -6.36
C LYS A 114 4.77 4.88 -6.47
N GLU A 115 4.88 5.85 -5.56
CA GLU A 115 5.94 6.85 -5.56
C GLU A 115 7.36 6.26 -5.54
N LYS A 116 7.52 5.08 -4.91
CA LYS A 116 8.79 4.35 -4.91
C LYS A 116 9.27 3.91 -6.30
N PHE A 117 8.38 3.79 -7.29
CA PHE A 117 8.76 3.50 -8.67
C PHE A 117 9.01 4.76 -9.53
N LYS A 118 8.60 5.95 -9.05
CA LYS A 118 8.78 7.25 -9.75
C LYS A 118 10.10 7.93 -9.37
N SER A 119 10.24 8.31 -8.11
CA SER A 119 11.29 9.23 -7.65
C SER A 119 12.41 8.57 -6.86
N TYR A 120 12.11 7.47 -6.17
CA TYR A 120 12.99 6.89 -5.15
C TYR A 120 14.32 6.37 -5.74
N PRO A 121 15.48 6.61 -5.08
CA PRO A 121 16.81 6.38 -5.67
C PRO A 121 17.10 4.96 -6.21
N VAL A 122 16.61 3.91 -5.52
CA VAL A 122 16.84 2.50 -5.90
C VAL A 122 15.61 1.90 -6.61
N HIS A 123 14.46 1.91 -5.94
CA HIS A 123 13.20 1.35 -6.45
C HIS A 123 12.66 1.96 -7.74
N ARG A 124 13.07 3.16 -8.18
CA ARG A 124 12.71 3.65 -9.53
C ARG A 124 13.39 2.87 -10.66
N GLY A 125 14.34 1.98 -10.35
CA GLY A 125 15.06 1.17 -11.32
C GLY A 125 15.79 2.05 -12.34
N THR A 126 15.45 1.91 -13.63
CA THR A 126 15.98 2.77 -14.71
C THR A 126 15.43 4.20 -14.69
N GLY A 127 14.42 4.49 -13.87
CA GLY A 127 13.72 5.79 -13.84
C GLY A 127 13.14 6.15 -15.21
N VAL A 128 12.71 5.13 -15.96
CA VAL A 128 12.16 5.26 -17.31
C VAL A 128 10.64 5.34 -17.32
N TRP A 129 10.01 4.93 -16.22
CA TRP A 129 8.58 5.01 -15.99
C TRP A 129 8.27 6.03 -14.90
N GLY A 130 7.22 6.83 -15.09
CA GLY A 130 6.80 7.91 -14.21
C GLY A 130 5.28 8.03 -14.14
N SER A 131 4.78 9.26 -14.09
CA SER A 131 3.34 9.54 -14.01
C SER A 131 2.57 9.24 -15.31
N GLU A 132 3.22 8.90 -16.42
CA GLU A 132 2.53 8.35 -17.59
C GLU A 132 1.92 6.96 -17.32
N LEU A 133 2.35 6.29 -16.25
CA LEU A 133 1.72 5.13 -15.64
C LEU A 133 0.70 5.48 -14.53
N ASP A 134 0.27 6.74 -14.38
CA ASP A 134 -0.89 7.11 -13.55
C ASP A 134 -2.19 7.10 -14.36
N ASP A 135 -2.11 7.38 -15.66
CA ASP A 135 -3.28 7.59 -16.54
C ASP A 135 -3.50 6.44 -17.53
N GLY A 136 -4.65 6.50 -18.21
CA GLY A 136 -4.97 5.69 -19.38
C GLY A 136 -5.30 4.21 -19.10
N PRO A 137 -5.81 3.50 -20.12
CA PRO A 137 -6.15 2.09 -20.00
C PRO A 137 -4.89 1.22 -19.96
N LEU A 138 -4.89 0.25 -19.04
CA LEU A 138 -3.88 -0.80 -18.99
C LEU A 138 -4.33 -2.01 -19.81
N LEU A 139 -3.38 -2.60 -20.54
CA LEU A 139 -3.51 -3.90 -21.17
C LEU A 139 -2.61 -4.87 -20.39
N LEU A 140 -3.19 -5.92 -19.80
CA LEU A 140 -2.43 -6.94 -19.09
C LEU A 140 -2.30 -8.17 -19.96
N ILE A 141 -1.08 -8.69 -20.09
CA ILE A 141 -0.87 -10.08 -20.52
C ILE A 141 -0.62 -10.85 -19.24
N GLU A 142 -1.57 -11.72 -18.89
CA GLU A 142 -1.43 -12.54 -17.68
C GLU A 142 -0.35 -13.59 -17.90
N GLU A 143 -0.47 -14.37 -18.98
CA GLU A 143 0.42 -15.49 -19.26
C GLU A 143 0.71 -15.66 -20.77
N VAL A 144 1.87 -16.24 -21.10
CA VAL A 144 2.31 -16.55 -22.46
C VAL A 144 3.05 -17.89 -22.45
N TYR A 145 2.39 -18.94 -22.95
CA TYR A 145 2.93 -20.31 -22.97
C TYR A 145 3.06 -20.84 -24.40
N ILE A 146 3.98 -21.78 -24.58
CA ILE A 146 4.11 -22.60 -25.78
C ILE A 146 4.13 -24.05 -25.29
N THR A 147 2.95 -24.66 -25.22
CA THR A 147 2.75 -26.02 -24.70
C THR A 147 3.68 -27.03 -25.38
N ASP A 148 3.70 -27.04 -26.72
CA ASP A 148 4.58 -27.90 -27.50
C ASP A 148 6.05 -27.47 -27.44
N ALA A 149 6.88 -28.29 -26.79
CA ALA A 149 8.32 -28.06 -26.63
C ALA A 149 9.08 -27.89 -27.96
N GLU A 150 8.60 -28.51 -29.05
CA GLU A 150 9.22 -28.40 -30.38
C GLU A 150 9.02 -27.03 -31.05
N TRP A 151 8.08 -26.19 -30.57
CA TRP A 151 7.84 -24.83 -31.06
C TRP A 151 8.60 -23.76 -30.27
N ARG A 152 9.16 -24.14 -29.11
CA ARG A 152 9.97 -23.24 -28.27
C ARG A 152 11.26 -22.85 -28.98
N ARG A 153 11.73 -21.63 -28.70
CA ARG A 153 12.94 -21.02 -29.31
C ARG A 153 12.90 -20.84 -30.84
N LYS A 154 11.83 -21.24 -31.55
CA LYS A 154 11.60 -20.94 -32.98
C LYS A 154 11.03 -19.54 -33.26
N GLY A 155 10.94 -18.67 -32.24
CA GLY A 155 10.43 -17.30 -32.36
C GLY A 155 8.91 -17.13 -32.29
N VAL A 156 8.13 -18.22 -32.15
CA VAL A 156 6.66 -18.22 -32.09
C VAL A 156 6.11 -17.25 -31.04
N GLY A 157 6.52 -17.37 -29.77
CA GLY A 157 6.09 -16.46 -28.70
C GLY A 157 6.45 -14.99 -28.98
N SER A 158 7.60 -14.74 -29.63
CA SER A 158 7.98 -13.38 -30.04
C SER A 158 7.08 -12.83 -31.14
N ALA A 159 6.61 -13.68 -32.06
CA ALA A 159 5.64 -13.30 -33.09
C ALA A 159 4.26 -13.03 -32.47
N MET A 160 3.80 -13.90 -31.56
CA MET A 160 2.53 -13.74 -30.82
C MET A 160 2.47 -12.39 -30.08
N VAL A 161 3.45 -12.10 -29.21
CA VAL A 161 3.46 -10.85 -28.43
C VAL A 161 3.59 -9.63 -29.34
N ARG A 162 4.31 -9.73 -30.48
CA ARG A 162 4.35 -8.65 -31.48
C ARG A 162 3.01 -8.42 -32.18
N GLN A 163 2.23 -9.47 -32.49
CA GLN A 163 0.87 -9.30 -33.02
C GLN A 163 -0.06 -8.71 -31.97
N LEU A 164 0.05 -9.13 -30.70
CA LEU A 164 -0.70 -8.54 -29.60
C LEU A 164 -0.37 -7.05 -29.42
N LEU A 165 0.89 -6.66 -29.53
CA LEU A 165 1.32 -5.25 -29.54
C LEU A 165 0.65 -4.47 -30.68
N VAL A 166 0.60 -5.01 -31.91
CA VAL A 166 -0.08 -4.36 -33.05
C VAL A 166 -1.60 -4.23 -32.82
N VAL A 167 -2.23 -5.19 -32.14
CA VAL A 167 -3.65 -5.10 -31.75
C VAL A 167 -3.84 -4.06 -30.65
N GLY A 168 -2.99 -4.07 -29.62
CA GLY A 168 -2.99 -3.09 -28.53
C GLY A 168 -2.85 -1.66 -29.02
N GLU A 169 -1.89 -1.40 -29.92
CA GLU A 169 -1.68 -0.09 -30.56
C GLU A 169 -2.93 0.39 -31.30
N LYS A 170 -3.61 -0.48 -32.06
CA LYS A 170 -4.89 -0.15 -32.73
C LYS A 170 -6.01 0.12 -31.71
N CYS A 171 -6.08 -0.66 -30.63
CA CYS A 171 -7.06 -0.48 -29.57
C CYS A 171 -6.84 0.82 -28.78
N VAL A 172 -5.60 1.29 -28.69
CA VAL A 172 -5.22 2.59 -28.13
C VAL A 172 -5.60 3.71 -29.09
N ASN A 173 -5.15 3.66 -30.35
CA ASN A 173 -5.40 4.69 -31.37
C ASN A 173 -6.88 4.84 -31.77
N SER A 174 -7.73 3.85 -31.45
CA SER A 174 -9.18 3.92 -31.67
C SER A 174 -9.97 4.42 -30.46
N ALA A 175 -9.35 4.55 -29.28
CA ALA A 175 -9.94 5.34 -28.21
C ALA A 175 -10.00 6.80 -28.66
N LYS A 176 -11.12 7.50 -28.41
CA LYS A 176 -11.20 8.94 -28.70
C LYS A 176 -10.08 9.67 -27.94
N PRO A 177 -9.46 10.72 -28.52
CA PRO A 177 -8.47 11.52 -27.84
C PRO A 177 -9.13 12.38 -26.74
N MET A 178 -9.33 11.76 -25.58
CA MET A 178 -8.96 12.42 -24.32
C MET A 178 -7.43 12.37 -24.23
N ASP A 179 -6.81 13.29 -23.50
CA ASP A 179 -5.35 13.50 -23.44
C ASP A 179 -4.57 12.41 -22.68
N MET A 180 -4.97 11.15 -22.85
CA MET A 180 -4.37 9.97 -22.22
C MET A 180 -3.06 9.58 -22.91
N SER A 181 -2.10 9.11 -22.12
CA SER A 181 -0.92 8.43 -22.63
C SER A 181 -1.33 7.23 -23.50
N PRO A 182 -0.65 6.97 -24.64
CA PRO A 182 -0.99 5.82 -25.48
C PRO A 182 -0.77 4.53 -24.68
N GLY A 183 -1.89 3.84 -24.40
CA GLY A 183 -2.06 2.88 -23.31
C GLY A 183 -0.93 1.87 -23.14
N LEU A 184 -0.50 1.67 -21.91
CA LEU A 184 0.64 0.82 -21.60
C LEU A 184 0.24 -0.65 -21.41
N ILE A 185 1.11 -1.55 -21.85
CA ILE A 185 1.01 -2.96 -21.49
C ILE A 185 1.81 -3.18 -20.21
N ALA A 186 1.20 -3.78 -19.17
CA ALA A 186 1.91 -4.23 -17.98
C ALA A 186 1.87 -5.76 -17.83
N LEU A 187 2.94 -6.35 -17.30
CA LEU A 187 3.15 -7.80 -17.19
C LEU A 187 3.59 -8.18 -15.77
N GLU A 188 3.20 -9.35 -15.27
CA GLU A 188 3.99 -10.05 -14.26
C GLU A 188 4.92 -11.09 -14.91
N PHE A 189 5.91 -11.56 -14.15
CA PHE A 189 6.46 -12.87 -14.40
C PHE A 189 5.48 -13.95 -13.98
N GLY A 190 4.63 -14.37 -14.92
CA GLY A 190 4.29 -15.79 -14.99
C GLY A 190 5.60 -16.57 -15.02
N SER A 191 6.00 -17.15 -13.89
CA SER A 191 7.05 -18.16 -13.90
C SER A 191 6.57 -19.28 -14.82
N LEU A 192 7.46 -19.86 -15.61
CA LEU A 192 7.13 -20.93 -16.57
C LEU A 192 6.90 -22.26 -15.79
N ILE A 193 6.09 -22.23 -14.74
CA ILE A 193 6.02 -23.23 -13.68
C ILE A 193 5.71 -24.60 -14.26
N GLU A 194 4.76 -24.69 -15.19
CA GLU A 194 4.38 -25.94 -15.86
C GLU A 194 5.54 -26.54 -16.68
N ASP A 195 6.41 -25.71 -17.26
CA ASP A 195 7.58 -26.15 -18.03
C ASP A 195 8.74 -26.63 -17.16
N VAL A 196 8.86 -26.11 -15.94
CA VAL A 196 9.90 -26.50 -14.98
C VAL A 196 9.44 -27.56 -13.98
N GLN A 197 8.14 -27.72 -13.74
CA GLN A 197 7.60 -28.78 -12.88
C GLN A 197 8.09 -30.20 -13.26
N PRO A 198 8.05 -30.64 -14.53
CA PRO A 198 8.61 -31.94 -14.92
C PRO A 198 10.10 -32.08 -14.63
N GLN A 199 10.84 -30.96 -14.66
CA GLN A 199 12.28 -30.94 -14.38
C GLN A 199 12.59 -31.10 -12.89
N TYR A 200 11.60 -30.94 -11.99
CA TYR A 200 11.75 -31.09 -10.54
C TYR A 200 11.81 -32.55 -10.05
N VAL A 201 11.43 -33.52 -10.89
CA VAL A 201 11.41 -34.94 -10.51
C VAL A 201 12.84 -35.40 -10.16
N GLY A 202 13.02 -35.89 -8.93
CA GLY A 202 14.32 -36.31 -8.41
C GLY A 202 15.33 -35.18 -8.14
N LYS A 203 14.92 -33.90 -8.17
CA LYS A 203 15.81 -32.76 -7.87
C LYS A 203 15.74 -32.34 -6.41
N SER A 204 16.88 -31.91 -5.86
CA SER A 204 16.94 -31.23 -4.56
C SER A 204 16.29 -29.84 -4.63
N LYS A 205 15.92 -29.24 -3.49
CA LYS A 205 15.33 -27.88 -3.46
C LYS A 205 16.21 -26.84 -4.17
N ARG A 206 17.54 -26.85 -3.91
CA ARG A 206 18.53 -26.03 -4.62
C ARG A 206 18.40 -26.16 -6.14
N GLN A 207 18.35 -27.39 -6.64
CA GLN A 207 18.26 -27.64 -8.08
C GLN A 207 16.94 -27.12 -8.66
N LYS A 208 15.81 -27.27 -7.93
CA LYS A 208 14.52 -26.68 -8.33
C LYS A 208 14.58 -25.16 -8.36
N LEU A 209 15.25 -24.54 -7.39
CA LEU A 209 15.47 -23.08 -7.36
C LEU A 209 16.36 -22.62 -8.52
N GLU A 210 17.45 -23.30 -8.81
CA GLU A 210 18.32 -22.96 -9.94
C GLU A 210 17.57 -23.08 -11.29
N ILE A 211 16.74 -24.12 -11.43
CA ILE A 211 15.84 -24.31 -12.57
C ILE A 211 14.82 -23.15 -12.67
N ASN A 212 14.19 -22.75 -11.56
CA ASN A 212 13.30 -21.59 -11.48
C ASN A 212 14.00 -20.29 -11.90
N LEU A 213 15.14 -19.97 -11.27
CA LEU A 213 15.92 -18.77 -11.57
C LEU A 213 16.33 -18.72 -13.05
N ARG A 214 16.67 -19.86 -13.65
CA ARG A 214 16.96 -19.96 -15.09
C ARG A 214 15.72 -19.73 -15.97
N ALA A 215 14.55 -20.23 -15.57
CA ALA A 215 13.29 -19.98 -16.27
C ALA A 215 12.88 -18.50 -16.19
N ILE A 216 12.95 -17.90 -15.00
CA ILE A 216 12.71 -16.47 -14.76
C ILE A 216 13.67 -15.62 -15.60
N ASN A 217 14.98 -15.85 -15.53
CA ASN A 217 15.96 -15.14 -16.37
C ASN A 217 15.70 -15.30 -17.88
N THR A 218 15.12 -16.44 -18.31
CA THR A 218 14.71 -16.64 -19.71
C THR A 218 13.49 -15.78 -20.07
N ALA A 219 12.50 -15.69 -19.18
CA ALA A 219 11.33 -14.81 -19.35
C ALA A 219 11.71 -13.32 -19.32
N VAL A 220 12.57 -12.90 -18.38
CA VAL A 220 13.18 -11.55 -18.32
C VAL A 220 13.80 -11.20 -19.67
N SER A 221 14.67 -12.08 -20.18
CA SER A 221 15.39 -11.87 -21.44
C SER A 221 14.44 -11.80 -22.64
N PHE A 222 13.38 -12.61 -22.65
CA PHE A 222 12.36 -12.62 -23.68
C PHE A 222 11.59 -11.29 -23.75
N TYR A 223 11.05 -10.82 -22.64
CA TYR A 223 10.29 -9.55 -22.62
C TYR A 223 11.18 -8.36 -22.93
N ARG A 224 12.41 -8.32 -22.40
CA ARG A 224 13.37 -7.25 -22.72
C ARG A 224 13.77 -7.23 -24.20
N PHE A 225 13.94 -8.40 -24.83
CA PHE A 225 14.17 -8.50 -26.28
C PHE A 225 12.99 -7.96 -27.11
N LEU A 226 11.77 -7.98 -26.57
CA LEU A 226 10.58 -7.42 -27.21
C LEU A 226 10.36 -5.91 -26.95
N GLY A 227 11.23 -5.26 -26.18
CA GLY A 227 11.16 -3.81 -25.89
C GLY A 227 10.52 -3.45 -24.54
N PHE A 228 10.05 -4.44 -23.77
CA PHE A 228 9.50 -4.21 -22.44
C PHE A 228 10.62 -3.88 -21.42
N ARG A 229 10.37 -2.98 -20.46
CA ARG A 229 11.34 -2.61 -19.42
C ARG A 229 10.73 -2.67 -18.03
N CYS A 230 11.52 -3.03 -17.01
CA CYS A 230 11.06 -3.15 -15.62
C CYS A 230 10.36 -1.88 -15.10
N ILE A 231 9.24 -2.03 -14.40
CA ILE A 231 8.58 -0.96 -13.67
C ILE A 231 9.30 -0.78 -12.34
N GLY A 232 10.31 0.07 -12.34
CA GLY A 232 11.16 0.27 -11.18
C GLY A 232 11.92 -0.98 -10.77
N SER A 233 11.92 -1.31 -9.47
CA SER A 233 12.48 -2.54 -8.92
C SER A 233 11.46 -3.68 -8.77
N SER A 234 10.24 -3.51 -9.29
CA SER A 234 9.25 -4.59 -9.29
C SER A 234 9.66 -5.71 -10.26
N PRO A 235 9.09 -6.92 -10.11
CA PRO A 235 9.18 -7.96 -11.14
C PRO A 235 8.32 -7.65 -12.38
N CYS A 236 7.54 -6.56 -12.40
CA CYS A 236 6.68 -6.23 -13.53
C CYS A 236 7.40 -5.45 -14.63
N PHE A 237 6.86 -5.56 -15.83
CA PHE A 237 7.37 -4.93 -17.03
C PHE A 237 6.30 -4.05 -17.65
N ALA A 238 6.70 -2.90 -18.19
CA ALA A 238 5.84 -2.08 -19.03
C ALA A 238 6.36 -1.98 -20.48
N TYR A 239 5.45 -1.71 -21.41
CA TYR A 239 5.74 -1.33 -22.79
C TYR A 239 4.94 -0.08 -23.18
N SER A 240 5.59 0.85 -23.87
CA SER A 240 4.95 2.05 -24.42
C SER A 240 4.89 2.00 -25.93
N PHE A 241 3.72 2.25 -26.50
CA PHE A 241 3.53 2.40 -27.95
C PHE A 241 4.15 3.69 -28.52
N ASN A 242 4.56 4.65 -27.68
CA ASN A 242 5.28 5.82 -28.16
C ASN A 242 6.70 5.40 -28.61
N PRO A 243 7.07 5.49 -29.91
CA PRO A 243 8.39 5.09 -30.40
C PRO A 243 9.52 5.96 -29.86
N ASN A 244 9.20 7.18 -29.39
CA ASN A 244 10.16 8.10 -28.76
C ASN A 244 10.24 7.91 -27.24
N HIS A 245 9.55 6.92 -26.66
CA HIS A 245 9.61 6.66 -25.22
C HIS A 245 11.01 6.22 -24.81
N ARG A 246 11.52 6.74 -23.68
CA ARG A 246 12.89 6.44 -23.20
C ARG A 246 13.12 4.93 -23.02
N ALA A 247 12.08 4.14 -22.74
CA ALA A 247 12.15 2.69 -22.61
C ALA A 247 12.66 1.98 -23.87
N GLN A 248 12.30 2.48 -25.07
CA GLN A 248 12.72 1.92 -26.35
C GLN A 248 14.23 2.10 -26.61
N SER A 249 14.87 3.08 -25.96
CA SER A 249 16.31 3.38 -26.07
C SER A 249 17.18 2.64 -25.06
N ILE A 250 16.60 2.00 -24.05
CA ILE A 250 17.35 1.21 -23.05
C ILE A 250 17.70 -0.15 -23.67
N ALA A 251 18.96 -0.57 -23.62
CA ALA A 251 19.38 -1.90 -24.07
C ALA A 251 18.93 -2.99 -23.05
N PRO A 252 18.63 -4.24 -23.49
CA PRO A 252 18.14 -5.32 -22.59
C PRO A 252 19.06 -5.67 -21.40
N ASP A 253 20.36 -5.46 -21.54
CA ASP A 253 21.39 -5.64 -20.51
C ASP A 253 21.52 -4.44 -19.56
N MET A 254 21.08 -3.25 -20.01
CA MET A 254 21.07 -2.00 -19.23
C MET A 254 19.76 -1.78 -18.47
N ASP A 255 18.77 -2.66 -18.61
CA ASP A 255 17.50 -2.59 -17.88
C ASP A 255 17.62 -3.17 -16.46
N PHE A 256 16.88 -2.58 -15.51
CA PHE A 256 17.04 -2.87 -14.08
C PHE A 256 16.67 -4.32 -13.76
N GLY A 257 17.61 -5.10 -13.20
CA GLY A 257 17.33 -6.46 -12.71
C GLY A 257 17.12 -6.44 -11.20
N PRO A 258 15.93 -6.82 -10.67
CA PRO A 258 15.77 -7.01 -9.22
C PRO A 258 16.71 -8.13 -8.74
N GLN A 259 17.36 -7.92 -7.59
CA GLN A 259 18.19 -8.94 -6.99
C GLN A 259 17.28 -10.02 -6.38
N MET A 260 17.25 -11.20 -6.98
CA MET A 260 16.63 -12.36 -6.33
C MET A 260 17.58 -12.92 -5.28
N GLU A 261 17.07 -13.10 -4.07
CA GLU A 261 17.79 -13.75 -2.97
C GLU A 261 18.15 -15.18 -3.39
N LEU A 262 19.44 -15.50 -3.30
CA LEU A 262 19.92 -16.87 -3.41
C LEU A 262 19.60 -17.58 -2.08
N LEU A 263 18.47 -18.28 -2.01
CA LEU A 263 18.11 -19.08 -0.84
C LEU A 263 19.25 -20.09 -0.55
N ASP A 264 19.65 -20.17 0.72
CA ASP A 264 20.72 -21.05 1.17
C ASP A 264 20.33 -22.53 1.00
N ASP A 265 21.31 -23.37 0.67
CA ASP A 265 21.14 -24.79 0.34
C ASP A 265 20.70 -25.64 1.55
N ARG A 266 20.75 -25.07 2.76
CA ARG A 266 20.72 -25.78 4.05
C ARG A 266 19.34 -26.25 4.50
N GLU A 267 18.27 -25.82 3.84
CA GLU A 267 16.90 -26.15 4.24
C GLU A 267 16.36 -27.39 3.53
N GLU A 268 16.95 -28.56 3.78
CA GLU A 268 16.52 -29.83 3.15
C GLU A 268 15.13 -30.33 3.59
N GLU A 269 14.53 -29.81 4.68
CA GLU A 269 13.32 -30.40 5.26
C GLU A 269 12.02 -30.18 4.46
N THR A 270 11.19 -31.23 4.45
CA THR A 270 10.11 -31.52 3.50
C THR A 270 8.85 -30.64 3.66
N GLY A 271 8.95 -29.34 3.36
CA GLY A 271 7.81 -28.43 3.13
C GLY A 271 7.56 -28.18 1.64
N MET A 272 6.30 -28.02 1.24
CA MET A 272 5.93 -27.56 -0.10
C MET A 272 6.24 -26.07 -0.26
N GLY A 273 7.11 -25.74 -1.22
CA GLY A 273 6.92 -24.58 -2.09
C GLY A 273 6.81 -23.20 -1.43
N ASP A 274 7.64 -22.91 -0.42
CA ASP A 274 7.77 -21.58 0.15
C ASP A 274 8.43 -20.60 -0.85
N TYR A 275 7.67 -20.14 -1.85
CA TYR A 275 8.07 -19.01 -2.67
C TYR A 275 7.90 -17.74 -1.84
N ILE A 276 9.02 -17.11 -1.49
CA ILE A 276 9.02 -15.73 -0.98
C ILE A 276 8.57 -14.83 -2.13
N ILE A 277 7.26 -14.55 -2.20
CA ILE A 277 6.78 -13.34 -2.85
C ILE A 277 7.33 -12.19 -2.00
N PRO A 278 8.11 -11.24 -2.55
CA PRO A 278 8.76 -10.18 -1.75
C PRO A 278 7.78 -9.25 -0.99
N TYR A 279 6.47 -9.40 -1.21
CA TYR A 279 5.41 -8.55 -0.69
C TYR A 279 4.29 -9.35 -0.02
N GLY A 280 4.17 -9.22 1.31
CA GLY A 280 2.88 -9.19 1.99
C GLY A 280 2.28 -10.45 2.63
N VAL A 281 2.70 -11.69 2.30
CA VAL A 281 2.02 -12.90 2.81
C VAL A 281 2.83 -13.63 3.89
N GLU A 282 2.74 -13.15 5.14
CA GLU A 282 3.61 -13.57 6.26
C GLU A 282 3.00 -14.69 7.16
N VAL A 283 1.81 -15.23 6.83
CA VAL A 283 0.96 -15.97 7.79
C VAL A 283 1.43 -17.40 8.12
N GLN A 284 1.77 -18.21 7.12
CA GLN A 284 2.09 -19.64 7.32
C GLN A 284 3.60 -19.96 7.37
N LEU A 285 4.43 -19.04 6.89
CA LEU A 285 5.90 -19.19 6.82
C LEU A 285 6.59 -19.14 8.21
N ARG A 286 5.83 -18.88 9.28
CA ARG A 286 6.36 -18.31 10.53
C ARG A 286 7.26 -19.26 11.33
N GLU A 287 6.87 -20.50 11.60
CA GLU A 287 7.55 -21.34 12.61
C GLU A 287 8.94 -21.83 12.19
N ARG A 288 9.10 -22.24 10.93
CA ARG A 288 10.38 -22.73 10.40
C ARG A 288 11.38 -21.59 10.23
N THR A 289 10.95 -20.49 9.61
CA THR A 289 11.77 -19.28 9.47
C THR A 289 12.19 -18.70 10.82
N LEU A 290 11.29 -18.67 11.81
CA LEU A 290 11.67 -18.26 13.17
C LEU A 290 12.68 -19.22 13.81
N SER A 291 12.58 -20.53 13.60
CA SER A 291 13.54 -21.50 14.15
C SER A 291 14.94 -21.33 13.56
N ALA A 292 15.05 -21.11 12.25
CA ALA A 292 16.33 -20.79 11.60
C ALA A 292 16.87 -19.42 12.06
N MET A 293 16.02 -18.38 12.05
CA MET A 293 16.37 -17.04 12.51
C MET A 293 16.81 -17.01 13.97
N ARG A 294 16.23 -17.83 14.85
CA ARG A 294 16.67 -17.95 16.27
C ARG A 294 18.11 -18.43 16.40
N LYS A 295 18.58 -19.27 15.47
CA LYS A 295 19.92 -19.86 15.49
C LYS A 295 20.96 -18.96 14.82
N GLU A 296 20.61 -18.32 13.71
CA GLU A 296 21.55 -17.51 12.92
C GLU A 296 21.52 -16.02 13.29
N PHE A 297 20.35 -15.49 13.64
CA PHE A 297 20.09 -14.07 13.90
C PHE A 297 19.27 -13.89 15.20
N PRO A 298 19.80 -14.31 16.37
CA PRO A 298 19.06 -14.34 17.63
C PRO A 298 18.46 -12.97 18.02
N LEU A 299 19.13 -11.87 17.65
CA LEU A 299 18.65 -10.50 17.86
C LEU A 299 17.41 -10.18 17.00
N HIS A 300 17.42 -10.51 15.71
CA HIS A 300 16.29 -10.33 14.79
C HIS A 300 15.12 -11.22 15.16
N HIS A 301 15.39 -12.45 15.63
CA HIS A 301 14.38 -13.33 16.19
C HIS A 301 13.74 -12.69 17.44
N ALA A 302 14.53 -12.20 18.40
CA ALA A 302 14.02 -11.51 19.59
C ALA A 302 13.22 -10.24 19.24
N ALA A 303 13.72 -9.44 18.29
CA ALA A 303 13.02 -8.27 17.74
C ALA A 303 11.69 -8.65 17.07
N THR A 304 11.59 -9.83 16.46
CA THR A 304 10.38 -10.33 15.80
C THR A 304 9.36 -10.95 16.75
N THR A 305 9.82 -11.62 17.82
CA THR A 305 8.96 -12.52 18.63
C THR A 305 8.63 -12.00 20.02
N LEU A 306 9.56 -11.32 20.69
CA LEU A 306 9.33 -10.85 22.06
C LEU A 306 8.45 -9.60 22.07
N PRO A 307 7.64 -9.39 23.12
CA PRO A 307 7.12 -8.06 23.46
C PRO A 307 8.25 -7.04 23.53
N ASP A 308 7.91 -5.77 23.34
CA ASP A 308 8.94 -4.75 23.18
C ASP A 308 9.83 -4.63 24.43
N LEU A 309 9.23 -4.62 25.63
CA LEU A 309 9.97 -4.55 26.91
C LEU A 309 10.95 -5.70 27.12
N GLU A 310 10.53 -6.94 26.86
CA GLU A 310 11.39 -8.12 26.96
C GLU A 310 12.52 -8.09 25.91
N CYS A 311 12.24 -7.59 24.71
CA CYS A 311 13.25 -7.38 23.68
C CYS A 311 14.33 -6.37 24.11
N MET A 312 13.97 -5.31 24.83
CA MET A 312 14.95 -4.34 25.36
C MET A 312 15.87 -4.98 26.39
N GLU A 313 15.34 -5.73 27.35
CA GLU A 313 16.16 -6.38 28.39
C GLU A 313 17.06 -7.46 27.78
N TYR A 314 16.58 -8.20 26.77
CA TYR A 314 17.41 -9.13 26.01
C TYR A 314 18.57 -8.43 25.28
N LEU A 315 18.31 -7.29 24.60
CA LEU A 315 19.34 -6.51 23.93
C LEU A 315 20.38 -5.92 24.90
N LYS A 316 19.93 -5.34 26.02
CA LYS A 316 20.82 -4.85 27.08
C LYS A 316 21.73 -5.95 27.61
N LYS A 317 21.16 -7.13 27.88
CA LYS A 317 21.90 -8.30 28.37
C LYS A 317 22.97 -8.74 27.36
N ALA A 318 22.58 -8.97 26.10
CA ALA A 318 23.49 -9.37 25.03
C ALA A 318 24.62 -8.35 24.79
N THR A 319 24.35 -7.06 25.00
CA THR A 319 25.35 -5.98 24.88
C THR A 319 26.28 -5.93 26.09
N ALA A 320 25.78 -6.21 27.30
CA ALA A 320 26.57 -6.21 28.53
C ALA A 320 27.49 -7.42 28.67
N GLU A 321 27.10 -8.56 28.08
CA GLU A 321 27.89 -9.80 28.08
C GLU A 321 28.92 -9.83 26.91
N ASP A 322 28.89 -8.86 26.00
CA ASP A 322 29.68 -8.78 24.73
C ASP A 322 29.60 -10.06 23.86
N GLU A 323 28.56 -10.87 24.09
CA GLU A 323 28.38 -12.19 23.46
C GLU A 323 27.88 -12.10 22.00
N ILE A 324 27.25 -10.99 21.62
CA ILE A 324 26.56 -10.88 20.32
C ILE A 324 26.89 -9.57 19.61
N ASN A 325 27.48 -9.69 18.42
CA ASN A 325 27.75 -8.57 17.53
C ASN A 325 26.44 -7.94 17.01
N LEU A 326 26.11 -6.74 17.49
CA LEU A 326 24.92 -5.98 17.07
C LEU A 326 24.94 -5.55 15.59
N THR A 327 26.12 -5.54 14.93
CA THR A 327 26.26 -5.16 13.51
C THR A 327 25.88 -6.28 12.53
N ILE A 328 25.49 -7.46 13.02
CA ILE A 328 24.99 -8.55 12.17
C ILE A 328 23.75 -8.06 11.41
N VAL A 329 23.76 -8.30 10.09
CA VAL A 329 22.59 -8.21 9.22
C VAL A 329 22.07 -9.61 8.91
N ASP A 330 20.78 -9.73 8.60
CA ASP A 330 20.23 -11.01 8.14
C ASP A 330 20.62 -11.34 6.68
N ARG A 331 20.15 -12.50 6.18
CA ARG A 331 20.40 -12.94 4.78
C ARG A 331 19.90 -11.93 3.73
N THR A 332 18.89 -11.14 4.07
CA THR A 332 18.35 -10.05 3.24
C THR A 332 19.03 -8.70 3.49
N HIS A 333 20.19 -8.68 4.14
CA HIS A 333 20.92 -7.48 4.58
C HIS A 333 20.15 -6.55 5.53
N LYS A 334 19.05 -7.01 6.15
CA LYS A 334 18.32 -6.18 7.11
C LYS A 334 19.11 -6.06 8.40
N THR A 335 19.44 -4.82 8.76
CA THR A 335 19.91 -4.48 10.11
C THR A 335 18.79 -4.72 11.13
N LEU A 336 19.15 -4.88 12.40
CA LEU A 336 18.19 -4.98 13.51
C LEU A 336 17.16 -3.82 13.51
N LEU A 337 17.56 -2.64 13.03
CA LEU A 337 16.71 -1.46 12.96
C LEU A 337 15.53 -1.64 11.98
N HIS A 338 15.70 -2.34 10.86
CA HIS A 338 14.61 -2.67 9.93
C HIS A 338 13.56 -3.56 10.62
N THR A 339 14.00 -4.57 11.36
CA THR A 339 13.12 -5.49 12.08
C THR A 339 12.34 -4.78 13.20
N LEU A 340 13.02 -3.92 13.98
CA LEU A 340 12.36 -3.12 15.03
C LEU A 340 11.35 -2.12 14.45
N ALA A 341 11.68 -1.48 13.32
CA ALA A 341 10.79 -0.56 12.62
C ALA A 341 9.51 -1.29 12.15
N ARG A 342 9.65 -2.38 11.39
CA ARG A 342 8.52 -3.21 10.90
C ARG A 342 7.66 -3.79 12.03
N ARG A 343 8.22 -4.00 13.22
CA ARG A 343 7.50 -4.53 14.40
C ARG A 343 6.99 -3.44 15.35
N LEU A 344 7.08 -2.16 14.97
CA LEU A 344 6.60 -1.00 15.72
C LEU A 344 7.15 -0.92 17.16
N LYS A 345 8.49 -0.94 17.27
CA LYS A 345 9.24 -1.03 18.54
C LYS A 345 9.99 0.25 18.94
N PRO A 346 9.29 1.37 19.22
CA PRO A 346 9.88 2.71 19.26
C PRO A 346 10.91 2.90 20.38
N GLU A 347 10.64 2.42 21.60
CA GLU A 347 11.60 2.52 22.71
C GLU A 347 12.92 1.79 22.43
N ARG A 348 12.90 0.81 21.52
CA ARG A 348 14.03 -0.09 21.27
C ARG A 348 14.85 0.49 20.13
N ILE A 349 14.18 1.10 19.15
CA ILE A 349 14.77 2.06 18.21
C ILE A 349 15.47 3.19 18.99
N ARG A 350 14.77 3.85 19.93
CA ARG A 350 15.31 4.93 20.78
C ARG A 350 16.54 4.48 21.57
N TRP A 351 16.45 3.34 22.27
CA TRP A 351 17.57 2.80 23.03
C TRP A 351 18.76 2.48 22.12
N LEU A 352 18.52 1.80 21.00
CA LEU A 352 19.55 1.40 20.03
C LEU A 352 20.26 2.62 19.43
N LEU A 353 19.52 3.64 18.98
CA LEU A 353 20.08 4.89 18.46
C LEU A 353 20.87 5.68 19.52
N ALA A 354 20.52 5.58 20.80
CA ALA A 354 21.19 6.29 21.89
C ALA A 354 22.45 5.57 22.44
N HIS A 355 22.55 4.24 22.30
CA HIS A 355 23.61 3.44 22.94
C HIS A 355 24.53 2.71 21.95
N VAL A 356 24.15 2.57 20.68
CA VAL A 356 24.94 1.87 19.67
C VAL A 356 25.40 2.86 18.60
N ASN A 357 26.68 3.22 18.63
CA ASN A 357 27.27 4.22 17.71
C ASN A 357 27.01 3.92 16.22
N ALA A 358 26.91 2.63 15.84
CA ALA A 358 26.61 2.22 14.47
C ALA A 358 25.13 2.39 14.09
N ALA A 359 24.19 2.42 15.05
CA ALA A 359 22.75 2.44 14.75
C ALA A 359 22.30 3.70 14.01
N SER A 360 22.97 4.84 14.22
CA SER A 360 22.71 6.07 13.47
C SER A 360 23.01 5.90 11.97
N SER A 361 24.03 5.13 11.59
CA SER A 361 24.26 4.82 10.16
C SER A 361 23.27 3.79 9.62
N TRP A 362 22.67 2.96 10.49
CA TRP A 362 21.65 2.00 10.06
C TRP A 362 20.33 2.65 9.63
N LYS A 363 20.06 3.91 10.00
CA LYS A 363 18.94 4.68 9.43
C LYS A 363 19.00 4.77 7.90
N SER A 364 20.21 4.84 7.33
CA SER A 364 20.45 4.93 5.88
C SER A 364 20.95 3.63 5.25
N ALA A 365 21.22 2.60 6.05
CA ALA A 365 21.54 1.26 5.55
C ALA A 365 20.36 0.71 4.72
N ARG A 366 20.69 0.00 3.65
CA ARG A 366 19.72 -0.59 2.72
C ARG A 366 19.72 -2.11 2.85
N ASP A 367 18.54 -2.72 2.79
CA ASP A 367 18.38 -4.16 2.64
C ASP A 367 18.64 -4.61 1.19
N ILE A 368 18.45 -5.90 0.90
CA ILE A 368 18.63 -6.49 -0.45
C ILE A 368 17.69 -5.90 -1.52
N ASN A 369 16.54 -5.35 -1.12
CA ASN A 369 15.59 -4.71 -2.03
C ASN A 369 15.96 -3.25 -2.31
N GLY A 370 16.73 -2.63 -1.42
CA GLY A 370 17.09 -1.22 -1.47
C GLY A 370 16.29 -0.33 -0.50
N ASP A 371 15.49 -0.93 0.39
CA ASP A 371 14.69 -0.23 1.40
C ASP A 371 15.56 0.13 2.63
N SER A 372 15.34 1.29 3.27
CA SER A 372 15.87 1.57 4.63
C SER A 372 14.87 1.15 5.71
N PRO A 373 15.21 1.22 7.02
CA PRO A 373 14.24 1.00 8.09
C PRO A 373 13.04 1.94 8.02
N LEU A 374 13.20 3.16 7.50
CA LEU A 374 12.11 4.12 7.31
C LEU A 374 11.20 3.71 6.15
N ASP A 375 11.77 3.16 5.07
CA ASP A 375 11.01 2.73 3.90
C ASP A 375 10.24 1.45 4.20
N VAL A 376 10.88 0.47 4.86
CA VAL A 376 10.21 -0.74 5.39
C VAL A 376 9.09 -0.38 6.37
N LEU A 377 9.27 0.65 7.19
CA LEU A 377 8.19 1.16 8.04
C LEU A 377 7.05 1.75 7.20
N LYS A 378 7.34 2.67 6.28
CA LYS A 378 6.33 3.33 5.43
C LYS A 378 5.54 2.32 4.57
N ASP A 379 6.20 1.30 4.02
CA ASP A 379 5.54 0.22 3.26
C ASP A 379 4.66 -0.65 4.18
N PHE A 380 5.11 -0.96 5.40
CA PHE A 380 4.30 -1.67 6.39
C PHE A 380 3.12 -0.84 6.94
N LEU A 381 3.29 0.48 7.07
CA LEU A 381 2.21 1.38 7.42
C LEU A 381 1.16 1.43 6.30
N GLU A 382 1.58 1.53 5.04
CA GLU A 382 0.67 1.47 3.89
C GLU A 382 -0.05 0.11 3.80
N ASP A 383 0.64 -1.01 4.09
CA ASP A 383 0.00 -2.32 4.22
C ASP A 383 -1.05 -2.35 5.34
N MET A 384 -0.76 -1.82 6.54
CA MET A 384 -1.76 -1.71 7.62
C MET A 384 -2.92 -0.77 7.28
N ARG A 385 -2.67 0.25 6.44
CA ARG A 385 -3.68 1.22 6.01
C ARG A 385 -4.61 0.62 4.97
N THR A 386 -4.09 -0.20 4.06
CA THR A 386 -4.82 -0.67 2.88
C THR A 386 -5.25 -2.14 2.98
N LYS A 387 -4.68 -2.97 3.86
CA LYS A 387 -4.91 -4.42 3.84
C LYS A 387 -5.23 -4.98 5.21
N ARG A 388 -6.30 -5.77 5.29
CA ARG A 388 -6.58 -6.64 6.43
C ARG A 388 -6.16 -8.05 6.08
N LEU A 389 -5.17 -8.56 6.79
CA LEU A 389 -4.65 -9.91 6.57
C LEU A 389 -5.69 -10.95 7.06
N VAL A 390 -6.58 -11.39 6.16
CA VAL A 390 -7.60 -12.40 6.43
C VAL A 390 -7.19 -13.73 5.78
N PHE A 391 -7.57 -14.86 6.39
CA PHE A 391 -7.13 -16.20 5.94
C PHE A 391 -7.49 -16.54 4.48
N MET A 392 -8.50 -15.88 3.88
CA MET A 392 -8.96 -16.14 2.51
C MET A 392 -8.55 -15.07 1.48
N GLY A 393 -7.90 -13.98 1.90
CA GLY A 393 -7.52 -12.87 1.02
C GLY A 393 -7.10 -11.63 1.80
N ASN A 394 -6.67 -10.59 1.09
CA ASN A 394 -6.36 -9.28 1.65
C ASN A 394 -7.47 -8.29 1.23
N PRO A 395 -8.68 -8.32 1.82
CA PRO A 395 -9.67 -7.28 1.56
C PRO A 395 -9.05 -5.91 1.83
N ASP A 396 -9.35 -4.97 0.93
CA ASP A 396 -8.99 -3.58 1.12
C ASP A 396 -9.71 -3.07 2.37
N VAL A 397 -8.94 -2.54 3.31
CA VAL A 397 -9.46 -1.88 4.51
C VAL A 397 -8.86 -0.50 4.71
N SER A 398 -8.46 0.10 3.59
CA SER A 398 -8.49 1.57 3.40
C SER A 398 -9.65 2.21 4.16
N ASP A 399 -10.78 1.51 4.16
CA ASP A 399 -12.06 1.98 4.62
C ASP A 399 -12.27 1.86 6.14
N ASP A 400 -11.69 0.83 6.77
CA ASP A 400 -11.70 0.70 8.23
C ASP A 400 -10.58 1.53 8.91
N PHE A 401 -9.69 2.17 8.15
CA PHE A 401 -8.45 2.74 8.69
C PHE A 401 -8.68 4.04 9.48
N ARG A 402 -8.86 3.90 10.79
CA ARG A 402 -9.09 5.05 11.69
C ARG A 402 -7.85 5.89 12.00
N ARG A 403 -6.67 5.26 12.11
CA ARG A 403 -5.38 5.88 12.45
C ARG A 403 -4.26 4.84 12.63
N TYR A 404 -3.02 5.31 12.49
CA TYR A 404 -1.85 4.57 12.96
C TYR A 404 -1.82 4.46 14.50
N PRO A 405 -1.31 3.34 15.05
CA PRO A 405 -1.09 3.21 16.49
C PRO A 405 -0.01 4.20 16.96
N PRO A 406 -0.06 4.69 18.21
CA PRO A 406 0.94 5.64 18.72
C PRO A 406 2.40 5.16 18.56
N THR A 407 2.64 3.86 18.69
CA THR A 407 3.96 3.26 18.50
C THR A 407 4.49 3.37 17.07
N ALA A 408 3.62 3.37 16.05
CA ALA A 408 4.01 3.61 14.65
C ALA A 408 4.40 5.07 14.42
N VAL A 409 3.61 6.01 14.95
CA VAL A 409 3.91 7.44 14.91
C VAL A 409 5.24 7.76 15.58
N GLU A 410 5.52 7.10 16.70
CA GLU A 410 6.79 7.22 17.42
C GLU A 410 7.97 6.55 16.69
N CYS A 411 7.75 5.44 15.98
CA CYS A 411 8.78 4.87 15.10
C CYS A 411 9.10 5.80 13.92
N LEU A 412 8.09 6.45 13.32
CA LEU A 412 8.29 7.43 12.25
C LEU A 412 9.13 8.62 12.75
N SER A 413 8.79 9.23 13.89
CA SER A 413 9.53 10.39 14.41
C SER A 413 10.95 10.07 14.88
N LEU A 414 11.25 8.81 15.21
CA LEU A 414 12.61 8.36 15.52
C LEU A 414 13.46 8.07 14.27
N LEU A 415 12.85 7.74 13.13
CA LEU A 415 13.54 7.31 11.91
C LEU A 415 13.61 8.40 10.83
N ASP A 416 12.60 9.24 10.72
CA ASP A 416 12.50 10.27 9.68
C ASP A 416 13.05 11.61 10.16
N ASP A 417 14.33 11.85 9.88
CA ASP A 417 15.03 13.09 10.24
C ASP A 417 14.49 14.34 9.51
N THR A 418 13.53 14.20 8.58
CA THR A 418 12.89 15.34 7.89
C THR A 418 11.66 15.89 8.64
N LEU A 419 11.14 15.15 9.63
CA LEU A 419 10.00 15.57 10.43
C LEU A 419 10.42 16.65 11.43
N SER A 420 10.00 17.89 11.16
CA SER A 420 10.08 18.96 12.16
C SER A 420 9.33 18.57 13.44
N PRO A 421 9.80 18.96 14.64
CA PRO A 421 9.02 18.79 15.88
C PRO A 421 7.62 19.43 15.82
N ASP A 422 7.46 20.47 15.00
CA ASP A 422 6.19 21.18 14.78
C ASP A 422 5.27 20.51 13.74
N LEU A 423 5.74 19.47 13.04
CA LEU A 423 4.85 18.65 12.21
C LEU A 423 3.96 17.84 13.15
N SER A 424 2.72 18.31 13.28
CA SER A 424 1.72 17.76 14.18
C SER A 424 1.71 16.23 14.18
N VAL A 425 1.81 15.65 15.37
CA VAL A 425 1.62 14.21 15.63
C VAL A 425 0.33 13.69 14.96
N SER A 426 -0.68 14.55 14.78
CA SER A 426 -1.90 14.24 14.04
C SER A 426 -1.66 13.89 12.56
N HIS A 427 -0.75 14.54 11.85
CA HIS A 427 -0.44 14.19 10.45
C HIS A 427 0.14 12.76 10.36
N LEU A 428 1.07 12.43 11.24
CA LEU A 428 1.65 11.08 11.31
C LEU A 428 0.63 10.02 11.76
N LYS A 429 -0.40 10.43 12.50
CA LYS A 429 -1.45 9.57 13.05
C LYS A 429 -2.55 9.25 12.04
N TYR A 430 -2.94 10.21 11.21
CA TYR A 430 -4.06 10.07 10.26
C TYR A 430 -3.63 9.91 8.79
N GLY A 431 -2.41 10.33 8.42
CA GLY A 431 -1.91 10.25 7.05
C GLY A 431 -1.95 11.60 6.30
N CYS A 432 -1.83 11.56 4.97
CA CYS A 432 -1.85 12.77 4.14
C CYS A 432 -3.28 13.18 3.80
N THR A 433 -3.67 14.40 4.17
CA THR A 433 -4.98 14.99 3.87
C THR A 433 -5.02 15.71 2.51
N CYS A 434 -4.04 15.43 1.64
CA CYS A 434 -3.63 16.27 0.52
C CYS A 434 -4.64 16.47 -0.64
N GLY A 435 -5.81 15.83 -0.62
CA GLY A 435 -6.94 16.13 -1.53
C GLY A 435 -8.17 16.71 -0.83
N GLN A 436 -8.29 16.58 0.49
CA GLN A 436 -9.52 16.93 1.22
C GLN A 436 -9.70 18.45 1.34
N SER A 437 -8.60 19.21 1.39
CA SER A 437 -8.64 20.68 1.38
C SER A 437 -9.17 21.28 0.07
N GLU A 438 -8.98 20.59 -1.07
CA GLU A 438 -9.44 21.05 -2.39
C GLU A 438 -10.92 20.76 -2.56
N ILE A 439 -11.36 19.54 -2.21
CA ILE A 439 -12.77 19.15 -2.18
C ILE A 439 -13.58 20.08 -1.27
N LEU A 440 -13.09 20.35 -0.05
CA LEU A 440 -13.71 21.30 0.88
C LEU A 440 -13.77 22.72 0.33
N TYR A 441 -12.74 23.18 -0.38
CA TYR A 441 -12.74 24.50 -0.99
C TYR A 441 -13.83 24.63 -2.06
N ASP A 442 -14.00 23.61 -2.91
CA ASP A 442 -15.04 23.59 -3.94
C ASP A 442 -16.45 23.51 -3.32
N MET A 443 -16.65 22.65 -2.30
CA MET A 443 -17.91 22.55 -1.56
C MET A 443 -18.28 23.87 -0.87
N LEU A 444 -17.34 24.48 -0.13
CA LEU A 444 -17.56 25.74 0.58
C LEU A 444 -17.68 26.95 -0.38
N SER A 445 -17.20 26.85 -1.61
CA SER A 445 -17.41 27.88 -2.64
C SER A 445 -18.84 27.88 -3.19
N TYR A 446 -19.58 26.78 -3.07
CA TYR A 446 -20.96 26.67 -3.54
C TYR A 446 -21.94 27.43 -2.63
N GLY A 447 -22.94 28.09 -3.23
CA GLY A 447 -24.01 28.78 -2.50
C GLY A 447 -23.60 30.06 -1.73
N ILE A 448 -22.34 30.49 -1.83
CA ILE A 448 -21.75 31.57 -1.00
C ILE A 448 -22.37 32.98 -1.19
N ASP A 449 -23.28 33.13 -2.17
CA ASP A 449 -24.09 34.33 -2.38
C ASP A 449 -25.17 34.54 -1.30
N ASP A 450 -25.71 33.46 -0.71
CA ASP A 450 -26.63 33.51 0.41
C ASP A 450 -25.93 33.03 1.68
N GLY A 451 -25.47 33.98 2.50
CA GLY A 451 -24.76 33.68 3.74
C GLY A 451 -25.59 32.86 4.75
N GLN A 452 -26.92 33.01 4.76
CA GLN A 452 -27.79 32.28 5.69
C GLN A 452 -27.85 30.80 5.30
N THR A 453 -28.21 30.53 4.04
CA THR A 453 -28.24 29.18 3.48
C THR A 453 -26.85 28.52 3.48
N TRP A 454 -25.79 29.29 3.22
CA TRP A 454 -24.40 28.78 3.27
C TRP A 454 -23.99 28.29 4.67
N VAL A 455 -24.40 29.00 5.74
CA VAL A 455 -24.14 28.53 7.13
C VAL A 455 -24.97 27.28 7.44
N GLU A 456 -26.24 27.24 7.04
CA GLU A 456 -27.11 26.08 7.26
C GLU A 456 -26.60 24.81 6.54
N TRP A 457 -26.06 24.93 5.34
CA TRP A 457 -25.49 23.81 4.57
C TRP A 457 -24.13 23.31 5.09
N ASN A 458 -23.44 24.12 5.90
CA ASN A 458 -22.08 23.83 6.36
C ASN A 458 -21.95 23.77 7.89
N ASP A 459 -23.05 23.69 8.63
CA ASP A 459 -23.09 23.77 10.11
C ASP A 459 -22.07 22.83 10.78
N SER A 460 -21.98 21.57 10.34
CA SER A 460 -20.98 20.59 10.81
C SER A 460 -19.53 21.03 10.57
N ARG A 461 -19.23 21.56 9.38
CA ARG A 461 -17.90 22.09 8.99
C ARG A 461 -17.54 23.39 9.72
N LEU A 462 -18.53 24.04 10.33
CA LEU A 462 -18.39 25.27 11.10
C LEU A 462 -18.36 25.04 12.61
N GLU A 463 -18.46 23.80 13.12
CA GLU A 463 -18.45 23.48 14.56
C GLU A 463 -17.24 24.07 15.30
N ASN A 464 -16.06 24.03 14.66
CA ASN A 464 -14.82 24.58 15.21
C ASN A 464 -14.71 26.13 15.11
N VAL A 465 -15.67 26.81 14.45
CA VAL A 465 -15.68 28.26 14.26
C VAL A 465 -16.50 28.94 15.37
N ALA A 466 -16.01 30.07 15.89
CA ALA A 466 -16.70 30.81 16.94
C ALA A 466 -18.11 31.28 16.51
N TYR A 467 -19.09 31.16 17.41
CA TYR A 467 -20.51 31.41 17.11
C TYR A 467 -20.82 32.84 16.60
N ASP A 468 -20.09 33.84 17.07
CA ASP A 468 -20.20 35.23 16.60
C ASP A 468 -19.65 35.40 15.17
N VAL A 469 -18.59 34.67 14.82
CA VAL A 469 -18.09 34.56 13.43
C VAL A 469 -19.10 33.83 12.54
N GLN A 470 -19.76 32.77 13.03
CA GLN A 470 -20.86 32.12 12.31
C GLN A 470 -22.04 33.08 12.05
N GLN A 471 -22.40 33.98 12.99
CA GLN A 471 -23.43 34.99 12.73
C GLN A 471 -22.99 36.05 11.71
N ASN A 472 -21.69 36.35 11.63
CA ASN A 472 -21.15 37.24 10.59
C ASN A 472 -21.20 36.60 9.20
N PHE A 473 -21.00 35.28 9.07
CA PHE A 473 -21.16 34.57 7.79
C PHE A 473 -22.59 34.75 7.23
N LYS A 474 -23.62 34.60 8.06
CA LYS A 474 -25.05 34.75 7.68
C LYS A 474 -25.38 36.05 6.95
N THR A 475 -24.62 37.12 7.20
CA THR A 475 -24.91 38.47 6.69
C THR A 475 -23.83 39.03 5.76
N ASN A 476 -22.72 38.32 5.54
CA ASN A 476 -21.57 38.88 4.85
C ASN A 476 -20.80 37.86 3.99
N LYS A 477 -21.18 37.79 2.71
CA LYS A 477 -20.48 37.03 1.65
C LYS A 477 -18.96 37.20 1.67
N SER A 478 -18.43 38.41 1.94
CA SER A 478 -16.98 38.63 1.93
C SER A 478 -16.24 37.94 3.09
N ILE A 479 -16.94 37.70 4.20
CA ILE A 479 -16.41 36.95 5.36
C ILE A 479 -16.48 35.44 5.06
N CYS A 480 -17.57 34.94 4.45
CA CYS A 480 -17.66 33.55 3.98
C CYS A 480 -16.57 33.22 2.95
N GLN A 481 -16.40 34.05 1.93
CA GLN A 481 -15.37 33.85 0.91
C GLN A 481 -13.96 33.91 1.52
N GLY A 482 -13.72 34.84 2.45
CA GLY A 482 -12.44 34.94 3.12
C GLY A 482 -12.10 33.74 4.01
N TYR A 483 -13.10 33.07 4.62
CA TYR A 483 -12.89 31.79 5.30
C TYR A 483 -12.65 30.64 4.32
N THR A 484 -13.51 30.52 3.29
CA THR A 484 -13.39 29.53 2.22
C THR A 484 -12.01 29.56 1.56
N ASN A 485 -11.49 30.75 1.27
CA ASN A 485 -10.19 30.92 0.64
C ASN A 485 -9.02 30.38 1.50
N ILE A 486 -9.17 30.26 2.84
CA ILE A 486 -8.17 29.62 3.70
C ILE A 486 -7.94 28.15 3.31
N PHE A 487 -8.99 27.43 2.88
CA PHE A 487 -8.88 26.03 2.43
C PHE A 487 -8.02 25.94 1.17
N SER A 488 -8.20 26.87 0.22
CA SER A 488 -7.29 27.03 -0.93
C SER A 488 -5.86 27.41 -0.50
N ARG A 489 -5.66 28.26 0.52
CA ARG A 489 -4.30 28.56 1.04
C ARG A 489 -3.62 27.33 1.65
N VAL A 490 -4.41 26.44 2.26
CA VAL A 490 -3.92 25.13 2.75
C VAL A 490 -3.53 24.23 1.58
N CYS A 491 -4.31 24.21 0.49
CA CYS A 491 -3.94 23.52 -0.76
C CYS A 491 -2.61 24.03 -1.30
N ASP A 492 -2.42 25.34 -1.45
CA ASP A 492 -1.19 25.96 -1.94
C ASP A 492 0.04 25.54 -1.10
N CYS A 493 -0.12 25.47 0.23
CA CYS A 493 0.93 24.96 1.13
C CYS A 493 1.26 23.49 0.82
N LEU A 494 0.24 22.63 0.74
CA LEU A 494 0.39 21.19 0.52
C LEU A 494 0.99 20.88 -0.86
N GLN A 495 0.52 21.54 -1.92
CA GLN A 495 1.08 21.46 -3.28
C GLN A 495 2.55 21.94 -3.33
N SER A 496 2.92 22.90 -2.47
CA SER A 496 4.31 23.36 -2.31
C SER A 496 5.17 22.43 -1.43
N ASN A 497 4.66 21.25 -1.02
CA ASN A 497 5.28 20.34 -0.04
C ASN A 497 5.56 21.00 1.33
N LEU A 498 4.75 21.99 1.71
CA LEU A 498 4.84 22.67 3.00
C LEU A 498 3.70 22.21 3.92
N ALA A 499 4.04 21.65 5.08
CA ALA A 499 3.05 21.40 6.13
C ALA A 499 2.29 22.72 6.47
N PRO A 500 0.94 22.74 6.41
CA PRO A 500 0.14 23.96 6.55
C PRO A 500 0.07 24.41 8.02
N SER A 501 1.07 25.18 8.46
CA SER A 501 1.04 25.86 9.75
C SER A 501 0.33 27.22 9.64
N VAL A 502 -0.12 27.78 10.77
CA VAL A 502 -0.80 29.07 10.79
C VAL A 502 0.07 30.19 10.19
N GLU A 503 1.38 30.15 10.47
CA GLU A 503 2.38 31.11 10.00
C GLU A 503 2.56 31.01 8.47
N LYS A 504 2.60 29.79 7.92
CA LYS A 504 2.73 29.55 6.47
C LYS A 504 1.46 29.94 5.72
N ILE A 505 0.28 29.66 6.29
CA ILE A 505 -1.01 30.07 5.73
C ILE A 505 -1.08 31.61 5.72
N LEU A 506 -0.71 32.27 6.81
CA LEU A 506 -0.62 33.74 6.86
C LEU A 506 0.36 34.29 5.81
N GLN A 507 1.54 33.70 5.69
CA GLN A 507 2.53 34.07 4.68
C GLN A 507 1.98 33.91 3.24
N ALA A 508 1.23 32.85 2.96
CA ALA A 508 0.56 32.64 1.68
C ALA A 508 -0.55 33.70 1.42
N VAL A 509 -1.29 34.14 2.45
CA VAL A 509 -2.27 35.24 2.34
C VAL A 509 -1.61 36.61 2.15
N GLU A 510 -0.42 36.83 2.72
CA GLU A 510 0.35 38.06 2.52
C GLU A 510 0.94 38.15 1.12
N GLN A 511 1.47 37.05 0.59
CA GLN A 511 2.08 36.99 -0.74
C GLN A 511 1.05 37.03 -1.87
N TRP A 512 -0.20 36.61 -1.62
CA TRP A 512 -1.24 36.60 -2.63
C TRP A 512 -1.86 38.00 -2.84
N ASN A 513 -1.81 38.48 -4.08
CA ASN A 513 -2.43 39.74 -4.50
C ASN A 513 -3.94 39.56 -4.75
N GLU A 514 -4.65 39.16 -3.70
CA GLU A 514 -6.11 38.97 -3.72
C GLU A 514 -6.85 40.29 -3.96
N TRP A 515 -7.75 40.31 -4.95
CA TRP A 515 -8.61 41.46 -5.22
C TRP A 515 -10.06 41.03 -5.54
N PRO A 516 -11.07 41.48 -4.75
CA PRO A 516 -10.93 42.20 -3.48
C PRO A 516 -10.28 41.32 -2.38
N PRO A 517 -9.58 41.92 -1.39
CA PRO A 517 -8.78 41.18 -0.38
C PRO A 517 -9.65 40.55 0.73
N VAL A 518 -10.58 39.68 0.33
CA VAL A 518 -11.60 39.10 1.22
C VAL A 518 -11.02 38.16 2.28
N THR A 519 -9.96 37.41 1.98
CA THR A 519 -9.23 36.58 2.96
C THR A 519 -8.59 37.44 4.04
N ARG A 520 -7.91 38.53 3.63
CA ARG A 520 -7.31 39.48 4.58
C ARG A 520 -8.36 40.20 5.41
N ASN A 521 -9.50 40.53 4.81
CA ASN A 521 -10.65 41.12 5.51
C ASN A 521 -11.26 40.15 6.54
N TYR A 522 -11.42 38.87 6.20
CA TYR A 522 -11.87 37.83 7.14
C TYR A 522 -10.95 37.75 8.34
N LEU A 523 -9.65 37.53 8.12
CA LEU A 523 -8.65 37.40 9.20
C LEU A 523 -8.58 38.63 10.11
N THR A 524 -8.74 39.84 9.55
CA THR A 524 -8.69 41.09 10.32
C THR A 524 -9.96 41.36 11.12
N ARG A 525 -11.13 40.89 10.65
CA ARG A 525 -12.45 41.30 11.19
C ARG A 525 -13.22 40.22 11.95
N ALA A 526 -12.88 38.95 11.76
CA ALA A 526 -13.62 37.82 12.33
C ALA A 526 -12.74 36.59 12.58
N GLY A 527 -11.83 36.26 11.67
CA GLY A 527 -11.13 34.98 11.65
C GLY A 527 -9.92 34.83 12.58
N ASP A 528 -9.13 35.89 12.79
CA ASP A 528 -7.86 35.86 13.53
C ASP A 528 -6.99 34.58 13.34
N LEU A 529 -6.30 34.10 14.38
CA LEU A 529 -5.55 32.83 14.37
C LEU A 529 -6.47 31.62 14.60
N ARG A 530 -7.63 31.80 15.24
CA ARG A 530 -8.58 30.75 15.62
C ARG A 530 -9.34 30.23 14.42
N GLY A 531 -9.71 31.08 13.47
CA GLY A 531 -10.37 30.75 12.22
C GLY A 531 -9.46 30.01 11.24
N ILE A 532 -8.16 30.32 11.21
CA ILE A 532 -7.18 29.50 10.48
C ILE A 532 -7.09 28.10 11.13
N ARG A 533 -7.02 28.03 12.46
CA ARG A 533 -7.05 26.74 13.16
C ARG A 533 -8.36 26.00 12.92
N ALA A 534 -9.51 26.67 12.92
CA ALA A 534 -10.81 26.07 12.65
C ALA A 534 -10.92 25.51 11.22
N ALA A 535 -10.39 26.22 10.22
CA ALA A 535 -10.29 25.71 8.85
C ALA A 535 -9.36 24.48 8.75
N VAL A 536 -8.18 24.53 9.39
CA VAL A 536 -7.26 23.38 9.43
C VAL A 536 -7.87 22.19 10.18
N THR A 537 -8.52 22.42 11.31
CA THR A 537 -9.22 21.38 12.06
C THR A 537 -10.38 20.81 11.24
N CYS A 538 -11.19 21.64 10.57
CA CYS A 538 -12.21 21.19 9.62
C CYS A 538 -11.61 20.35 8.49
N ILE A 539 -10.45 20.69 7.92
CA ILE A 539 -9.77 19.86 6.92
C ILE A 539 -9.31 18.52 7.51
N LEU A 540 -8.89 18.47 8.78
CA LEU A 540 -8.47 17.24 9.45
C LEU A 540 -9.65 16.37 9.90
N ASP A 541 -10.74 16.98 10.35
CA ASP A 541 -11.98 16.33 10.77
C ASP A 541 -12.76 15.84 9.54
N GLU A 542 -12.79 16.62 8.46
CA GLU A 542 -13.34 16.19 7.19
C GLU A 542 -12.44 15.13 6.54
N ALA A 543 -11.11 15.25 6.60
CA ALA A 543 -10.25 14.14 6.18
C ALA A 543 -10.41 12.88 7.06
N HIS A 544 -11.10 12.99 8.21
CA HIS A 544 -11.45 11.88 9.08
C HIS A 544 -12.88 11.35 8.83
N SER A 545 -13.81 12.16 8.33
CA SER A 545 -15.19 11.78 7.95
C SER A 545 -15.33 11.45 6.47
N MET A 546 -14.77 12.26 5.57
CA MET A 546 -14.81 12.16 4.11
C MET A 546 -13.80 11.21 3.47
N ASP A 547 -12.99 10.52 4.25
CA ASP A 547 -12.72 9.15 3.85
C ASP A 547 -13.94 8.37 4.39
N ASP A 548 -15.16 8.24 3.81
CA ASP A 548 -15.95 8.60 2.59
C ASP A 548 -15.32 8.77 1.19
N ARG A 549 -14.09 8.32 1.02
CA ARG A 549 -13.77 7.32 -0.01
C ARG A 549 -13.82 5.91 0.57
N THR A 550 -14.26 5.82 1.82
CA THR A 550 -14.54 4.62 2.56
C THR A 550 -16.03 4.35 2.46
N GLY A 551 -16.42 3.10 2.21
CA GLY A 551 -17.83 2.75 2.12
C GLY A 551 -18.57 3.14 3.40
N ASN A 552 -19.64 3.93 3.27
CA ASN A 552 -20.62 4.12 4.33
C ASN A 552 -21.13 2.74 4.76
N GLY A 553 -20.73 2.32 5.96
CA GLY A 553 -20.76 0.91 6.38
C GLY A 553 -22.15 0.34 6.70
N GLU A 554 -23.01 0.24 5.70
CA GLU A 554 -24.25 -0.54 5.65
C GLU A 554 -24.20 -1.59 4.52
#